data_AF-A0A658B0Q6-F1
#
_entry.id   AF-A0A658B0Q6-F1
#
_cell.length_a   1.000
_cell.length_b   1.000
_cell.length_c   1.000
_cell.angle_alpha   90.00
_cell.angle_beta   90.00
_cell.angle_gamma   90.00
#
_symmetry.space_group_name_H-M   'P 1'
#
loop_
_entity.id
_entity.type
_entity.pdbx_description
1 polymer ?
#
loop_
_entity_poly.entity_id
_entity_poly.type
_entity_poly.pdbx_seq_one_letter_code
_entity_poly.pdbx_strand_id
1 'polypeptide(L)'
;MIHDEKAEKLEQAGFYRRAAVRWLTVLNNCRDALSREWVTRRRLWCLQQAETRRPLTDTFGDVRKAATELQKSMGIWQPDGDAFRKIKKHSSK
;
A
#
# COMPACT_ATOMS: atom_id res chain seq x y z
N MET A 1 -1.21 -29.87 -13.65
CA MET A 1 -1.10 -28.44 -13.25
C MET A 1 -2.47 -28.00 -12.75
N ILE A 2 -2.57 -27.24 -11.66
CA ILE A 2 -3.87 -26.87 -11.06
C ILE A 2 -4.40 -25.60 -11.73
N HIS A 3 -5.68 -25.60 -12.04
CA HIS A 3 -6.35 -24.48 -12.68
C HIS A 3 -7.49 -23.97 -11.78
N ASP A 4 -7.49 -22.67 -11.51
CA ASP A 4 -8.59 -21.97 -10.84
C ASP A 4 -8.84 -20.65 -11.58
N GLU A 5 -9.91 -20.60 -12.36
CA GLU A 5 -10.22 -19.45 -13.23
C GLU A 5 -10.26 -18.12 -12.45
N LYS A 6 -10.75 -18.16 -11.22
CA LYS A 6 -10.90 -16.96 -10.39
C LYS A 6 -9.55 -16.45 -9.90
N ALA A 7 -8.66 -17.35 -9.46
CA ALA A 7 -7.31 -17.00 -9.06
C ALA A 7 -6.54 -16.41 -10.25
N GLU A 8 -6.62 -17.04 -11.41
CA GLU A 8 -5.91 -16.59 -12.62
C GLU A 8 -6.41 -15.23 -13.13
N LYS A 9 -7.74 -15.01 -13.16
CA LYS A 9 -8.31 -13.69 -13.50
C LYS A 9 -7.85 -12.60 -12.53
N LEU A 10 -7.71 -12.91 -11.24
CA LEU A 10 -7.20 -11.96 -10.24
C LEU A 10 -5.71 -11.66 -10.42
N GLU A 11 -4.91 -12.66 -10.82
CA GLU A 11 -3.49 -12.46 -11.17
C GLU A 11 -3.32 -11.59 -12.42
N GLN A 12 -4.11 -11.85 -13.46
CA GLN A 12 -4.12 -11.07 -14.70
C GLN A 12 -4.54 -9.61 -14.46
N ALA A 13 -5.50 -9.39 -13.55
CA ALA A 13 -5.91 -8.05 -13.13
C ALA A 13 -4.93 -7.36 -12.17
N GLY A 14 -3.84 -8.03 -11.75
CA GLY A 14 -2.86 -7.47 -10.81
C GLY A 14 -3.33 -7.40 -9.35
N PHE A 15 -4.45 -8.04 -9.00
CA PHE A 15 -4.98 -8.08 -7.63
C PHE A 15 -4.33 -9.20 -6.82
N TYR A 16 -3.01 -9.16 -6.68
CA TYR A 16 -2.21 -10.26 -6.16
C TYR A 16 -2.55 -10.66 -4.71
N ARG A 17 -2.96 -9.73 -3.83
CA ARG A 17 -3.44 -10.06 -2.47
C ARG A 17 -4.70 -10.93 -2.50
N ARG A 18 -5.65 -10.60 -3.38
CA ARG A 18 -6.91 -11.34 -3.53
C ARG A 18 -6.66 -12.69 -4.20
N ALA A 19 -5.78 -12.73 -5.20
CA ALA A 19 -5.34 -13.98 -5.82
C ALA A 19 -4.70 -14.93 -4.78
N ALA A 20 -3.83 -14.43 -3.90
CA ALA A 20 -3.19 -15.24 -2.85
C ALA A 20 -4.21 -15.86 -1.87
N VAL A 21 -5.28 -15.14 -1.51
CA VAL A 21 -6.38 -15.67 -0.68
C VAL A 21 -7.16 -16.76 -1.43
N ARG A 22 -7.41 -16.57 -2.74
CA ARG A 22 -8.07 -17.60 -3.55
C ARG A 22 -7.20 -18.85 -3.67
N TRP A 23 -5.89 -18.71 -3.90
CA TRP A 23 -4.96 -19.84 -3.91
C TRP A 23 -4.89 -20.57 -2.57
N LEU A 24 -5.04 -19.88 -1.43
CA LEU A 24 -5.15 -20.54 -0.12
C LEU A 24 -6.41 -21.43 -0.04
N THR A 25 -7.53 -20.98 -0.61
CA THR A 25 -8.76 -21.78 -0.68
C THR A 25 -8.57 -23.02 -1.55
N VAL A 26 -7.89 -22.87 -2.69
CA VAL A 26 -7.53 -23.99 -3.58
C VAL A 26 -6.58 -24.98 -2.88
N LEU A 27 -5.60 -24.47 -2.13
CA LEU A 27 -4.66 -25.29 -1.36
C LEU A 27 -5.37 -26.19 -0.34
N ASN A 28 -6.40 -25.66 0.34
CA ASN A 28 -7.18 -26.43 1.32
C ASN A 28 -7.92 -27.62 0.67
N ASN A 29 -8.28 -27.51 -0.61
CA ASN A 29 -8.98 -28.56 -1.34
C ASN A 29 -8.03 -29.56 -2.03
N CYS A 30 -6.72 -29.31 -2.04
CA CYS A 30 -5.73 -30.19 -2.67
C CYS A 30 -5.40 -31.38 -1.78
N ARG A 31 -5.53 -32.59 -2.33
CA ARG A 31 -5.20 -33.86 -1.66
C ARG A 31 -3.77 -34.34 -1.95
N ASP A 32 -3.24 -34.05 -3.15
CA ASP A 32 -1.92 -34.54 -3.55
C ASP A 32 -0.79 -33.60 -3.11
N ALA A 33 0.36 -34.16 -2.74
CA ALA A 33 1.54 -33.40 -2.34
C ALA A 33 2.05 -32.45 -3.44
N LEU A 34 2.19 -32.96 -4.68
CA LEU A 34 2.63 -32.16 -5.84
C LEU A 34 1.70 -30.97 -6.11
N SER A 35 0.40 -31.23 -6.01
CA SER A 35 -0.66 -30.24 -6.12
C SER A 35 -0.53 -29.15 -5.07
N ARG A 36 -0.32 -29.53 -3.80
CA ARG A 36 -0.13 -28.59 -2.69
C ARG A 36 1.14 -27.75 -2.84
N GLU A 37 2.26 -28.35 -3.23
CA GLU A 37 3.52 -27.66 -3.44
C GLU A 37 3.39 -26.59 -4.53
N TRP A 38 2.76 -26.93 -5.65
CA TRP A 38 2.55 -26.00 -6.76
C TRP A 38 1.71 -24.79 -6.34
N VAL A 39 0.56 -25.01 -5.67
CA VAL A 39 -0.31 -23.92 -5.19
C VAL A 39 0.38 -23.07 -4.14
N THR A 40 1.17 -23.70 -3.26
CA THR A 40 1.95 -22.99 -2.24
C THR A 40 2.96 -22.05 -2.89
N ARG A 41 3.70 -22.53 -3.89
CA ARG A 41 4.64 -21.71 -4.66
C ARG A 41 3.93 -20.57 -5.40
N ARG A 42 2.77 -20.84 -6.00
CA ARG A 42 1.99 -19.81 -6.71
C ARG A 42 1.45 -18.73 -5.78
N ARG A 43 0.97 -19.13 -4.59
CA ARG A 43 0.54 -18.21 -3.54
C ARG A 43 1.68 -17.32 -3.06
N LEU A 44 2.87 -17.88 -2.81
CA LEU A 44 4.05 -17.12 -2.40
C LEU A 44 4.44 -16.08 -3.46
N TRP A 45 4.42 -16.47 -4.74
CA TRP A 45 4.68 -15.55 -5.84
C TRP A 45 3.68 -14.37 -5.85
N CYS A 46 2.38 -14.63 -5.64
CA CYS A 46 1.38 -13.57 -5.51
C CYS A 46 1.66 -12.64 -4.33
N LEU A 47 2.06 -13.17 -3.18
CA LEU A 47 2.40 -12.34 -2.02
C LEU A 47 3.62 -11.45 -2.30
N GLN A 48 4.64 -12.00 -2.96
CA GLN A 48 5.80 -11.23 -3.38
C GLN A 48 5.40 -10.08 -4.31
N GLN A 49 4.57 -10.34 -5.33
CA GLN A 49 4.07 -9.29 -6.24
C GLN A 49 3.21 -8.23 -5.52
N ALA A 50 2.49 -8.63 -4.46
CA ALA A 50 1.70 -7.73 -3.64
C ALA A 50 2.54 -6.84 -2.71
N GLU A 51 3.75 -7.28 -2.33
CA GLU A 51 4.71 -6.50 -1.55
C GLU A 51 5.28 -5.33 -2.39
N THR A 52 5.46 -5.55 -3.69
CA THR A 52 6.21 -4.68 -4.61
C THR A 52 5.51 -3.36 -4.99
N ARG A 53 4.40 -2.97 -4.34
CA ARG A 53 3.74 -1.68 -4.59
C ARG A 53 3.39 -0.98 -3.29
N ARG A 54 4.39 -0.41 -2.62
CA ARG A 54 4.14 0.85 -1.90
C ARG A 54 4.25 1.95 -2.95
N PRO A 55 3.18 2.73 -3.23
CA PRO A 55 3.37 3.93 -4.03
C PRO A 55 4.48 4.73 -3.33
N LEU A 56 5.46 5.22 -4.08
CA LEU A 56 6.33 6.26 -3.55
C LEU A 56 5.38 7.38 -3.12
N THR A 57 5.18 7.52 -1.82
CA THR A 57 4.56 8.72 -1.28
C THR A 57 5.58 9.80 -1.55
N ASP A 58 5.40 10.52 -2.65
CA ASP A 58 6.14 11.74 -2.88
C ASP A 58 5.77 12.64 -1.71
N THR A 59 6.66 12.67 -0.73
CA THR A 59 6.38 13.30 0.57
C THR A 59 6.46 14.81 0.39
N PHE A 60 6.80 15.30 -0.81
CA PHE A 60 7.04 16.69 -1.18
C PHE A 60 7.82 17.42 -0.08
N GLY A 61 8.72 16.69 0.59
CA GLY A 61 9.39 17.15 1.80
C GLY A 61 10.23 18.38 1.53
N ASP A 62 10.81 18.45 0.32
CA ASP A 62 11.63 19.56 -0.13
C ASP A 62 10.78 20.81 -0.39
N VAL A 63 9.59 20.64 -0.98
CA VAL A 63 8.62 21.74 -1.14
C VAL A 63 8.21 22.28 0.23
N ARG A 64 7.90 21.40 1.18
CA ARG A 64 7.56 21.80 2.55
C ARG A 64 8.71 22.55 3.23
N LYS A 65 9.95 22.08 3.11
CA LYS A 65 11.13 22.75 3.67
C LYS A 65 11.33 24.13 3.07
N ALA A 66 11.33 24.24 1.73
CA ALA A 66 11.50 25.50 1.02
C ALA A 66 10.40 26.52 1.40
N ALA A 67 9.14 26.09 1.48
CA ALA A 67 8.05 26.95 1.94
C ALA A 67 8.23 27.40 3.40
N THR A 68 8.71 26.52 4.28
CA THR A 68 8.96 26.83 5.69
C THR A 68 10.11 27.84 5.85
N GLU A 69 11.19 27.69 5.08
CA GLU A 69 12.31 28.63 5.06
C GLU A 69 11.89 30.01 4.56
N LEU A 70 11.10 30.06 3.48
CA LEU A 70 10.55 31.30 2.95
C LEU A 70 9.67 32.00 3.99
N GLN A 71 8.79 31.28 4.66
CA GLN A 71 7.94 31.84 5.73
C GLN A 71 8.78 32.41 6.89
N LYS A 72 9.89 31.76 7.25
CA LYS A 72 10.82 32.25 8.28
C LYS A 72 11.54 33.52 7.82
N SER A 73 12.03 33.55 6.58
CA SER A 73 12.67 34.72 5.97
C SER A 73 11.72 35.93 5.92
N MET A 74 10.44 35.69 5.63
CA MET A 74 9.39 36.72 5.62
C MET A 74 8.88 37.11 7.02
N GLY A 75 9.30 36.43 8.08
CA GLY A 75 8.84 36.70 9.45
C GLY A 75 7.37 36.34 9.73
N ILE A 76 6.73 35.59 8.84
CA ILE A 76 5.30 35.18 8.96
C ILE A 76 5.14 33.73 9.43
N TRP A 77 6.25 33.04 9.71
CA TRP A 77 6.21 31.66 10.16
C TRP A 77 5.55 31.54 11.54
N GLN A 78 4.59 30.61 11.65
CA GLN A 78 4.00 30.21 12.93
C GLN A 78 3.95 28.68 13.00
N PRO A 79 4.01 28.09 14.22
CA PRO A 79 3.78 26.66 14.43
C PRO A 79 2.44 26.22 13.81
N ASP A 80 2.39 24.98 13.33
CA ASP A 80 1.17 24.34 12.80
C ASP A 80 0.40 25.13 11.71
N GLY A 81 1.07 26.06 11.01
CA GLY A 81 0.48 26.84 9.93
C GLY A 81 -0.53 27.89 10.41
N ASP A 82 -0.49 28.28 11.68
CA ASP A 82 -1.47 29.19 12.29
C ASP A 82 -1.48 30.59 11.65
N ALA A 83 -0.40 30.99 10.98
CA ALA A 83 -0.31 32.23 10.23
C ALA A 83 -1.38 32.34 9.13
N PHE A 84 -1.82 31.22 8.56
CA PHE A 84 -2.78 31.16 7.45
C PHE A 84 -4.14 30.57 7.87
N ARG A 85 -4.29 30.19 9.14
CA ARG A 85 -5.48 29.49 9.62
C ARG A 85 -6.61 30.50 9.92
N LYS A 86 -7.69 30.44 9.16
CA LYS A 86 -8.87 31.34 9.33
C LYS A 86 -9.60 31.13 10.66
N ILE A 87 -9.62 29.91 11.17
CA ILE A 87 -10.26 29.54 12.44
C ILE A 87 -9.16 29.13 13.41
N LYS A 88 -8.96 29.91 14.48
CA LYS A 88 -8.00 29.59 15.54
C LYS A 88 -8.45 28.32 16.25
N LYS A 89 -7.52 27.40 16.55
CA LYS A 89 -7.83 26.26 17.43
C LYS A 89 -8.13 26.81 18.82
N HIS A 90 -9.30 26.49 19.37
CA HIS A 90 -9.55 26.70 20.79
C HIS A 90 -8.70 25.70 21.58
N SER A 91 -7.80 26.20 22.42
CA SER A 91 -7.10 25.36 23.40
C SER A 91 -8.15 24.84 24.38
N SER A 92 -8.47 23.54 24.30
CA SER A 92 -9.12 22.88 25.43
C SER A 92 -8.11 22.86 26.58
N LYS A 93 -8.44 23.58 27.64
CA LYS A 93 -7.73 23.54 28.92
C LYS A 93 -7.97 22.19 29.60
#